data_AF-A0AB37SC07-F1
#
_entry.id   AF-A0AB37SC07-F1
#
_cell.length_a   1.000
_cell.length_b   1.000
_cell.length_c   1.000
_cell.angle_alpha   90.00
_cell.angle_beta   90.00
_cell.angle_gamma   90.00
#
_symmetry.space_group_name_H-M   'P 1'
#
loop_
_entity.id
_entity.type
_entity.pdbx_description
1 polymer ?
#
loop_
_entity_poly.entity_id
_entity_poly.type
_entity_poly.pdbx_seq_one_letter_code
_entity_poly.pdbx_strand_id
1 'polypeptide(L)'
;MSRSGRAARARAMHARLRGGRQRGLVLLALLIALMLMSIALAGALDVWSLQRRREQERQLLFVGDQYRRAIVAYYRVGRVYPQTVDDLLDDTRFATPMHHLRRAYPDPVSGKNDWSFLWRADRFYGVSSSSDGAPIKRAGFPDRYRDFEGLETYRQWKFLYLAPGMAASADEASPAAPARPASAPSLSGFPGGSLPGQVPTGLR
;
A
#
# COMPACT_ATOMS: atom_id res chain seq x y z
N MET A 1 104.60 -9.48 19.81
CA MET A 1 103.75 -9.86 18.66
C MET A 1 102.56 -10.64 19.22
N SER A 2 101.27 -10.48 18.88
CA SER A 2 100.54 -9.69 17.90
C SER A 2 99.03 -9.74 18.27
N ARG A 3 98.39 -8.57 18.26
CA ARG A 3 97.02 -8.22 17.81
C ARG A 3 95.82 -9.14 18.10
N SER A 4 94.96 -8.64 19.01
CA SER A 4 93.53 -8.31 18.82
C SER A 4 92.65 -9.13 17.86
N GLY A 5 91.58 -9.70 18.42
CA GLY A 5 90.45 -10.26 17.66
C GLY A 5 89.09 -9.96 18.30
N ARG A 6 88.69 -8.67 18.34
CA ARG A 6 87.29 -8.28 18.54
C ARG A 6 86.51 -8.64 17.27
N ALA A 7 85.85 -9.81 17.25
CA ALA A 7 84.80 -10.13 16.29
C ALA A 7 83.45 -9.81 16.95
N ALA A 8 83.04 -8.55 16.85
CA ALA A 8 82.02 -8.14 15.88
C ALA A 8 80.66 -8.75 16.20
N ARG A 9 80.01 -8.11 17.18
CA ARG A 9 78.55 -8.02 17.29
C ARG A 9 78.00 -7.56 15.94
N ALA A 10 77.57 -8.48 15.09
CA ALA A 10 77.02 -8.16 13.77
C ALA A 10 75.93 -9.15 13.35
N ARG A 11 74.90 -9.35 14.18
CA ARG A 11 73.69 -10.10 13.79
C ARG A 11 72.39 -9.54 14.36
N ALA A 12 72.27 -8.22 14.48
CA ALA A 12 71.02 -7.62 14.91
C ALA A 12 70.72 -6.34 14.12
N MET A 13 70.72 -6.41 12.80
CA MET A 13 70.34 -5.26 11.98
C MET A 13 69.53 -5.61 10.74
N HIS A 14 68.67 -6.64 10.76
CA HIS A 14 67.72 -6.86 9.65
C HIS A 14 66.33 -7.35 10.09
N ALA A 15 65.84 -6.95 11.27
CA ALA A 15 64.50 -7.35 11.72
C ALA A 15 63.63 -6.19 12.21
N ARG A 16 63.73 -4.99 11.60
CA ARG A 16 62.92 -3.83 12.02
C ARG A 16 61.92 -3.27 11.01
N LEU A 17 61.71 -3.89 9.84
CA LEU A 17 60.79 -3.34 8.82
C LEU A 17 59.71 -4.31 8.32
N ARG A 18 59.23 -5.23 9.16
CA ARG A 18 58.10 -6.13 8.80
C ARG A 18 56.80 -5.90 9.58
N GLY A 19 56.77 -5.01 10.57
CA GLY A 19 55.57 -4.70 11.36
C GLY A 19 54.64 -3.62 10.79
N GLY A 20 55.10 -2.80 9.84
CA GLY A 20 54.30 -1.70 9.27
C GLY A 20 53.28 -2.14 8.22
N ARG A 21 53.62 -3.15 7.41
CA ARG A 21 52.75 -3.70 6.35
C ARG A 21 51.53 -4.43 6.92
N GLN A 22 51.69 -5.16 8.02
CA GLN A 22 50.57 -5.86 8.67
C GLN A 22 49.57 -4.87 9.29
N ARG A 23 50.06 -3.79 9.92
CA ARG A 23 49.18 -2.72 10.45
C ARG A 23 48.37 -2.02 9.36
N GLY A 24 48.99 -1.74 8.20
CA GLY A 24 48.28 -1.15 7.05
C GLY A 24 47.19 -2.06 6.49
N LEU A 25 47.45 -3.37 6.39
CA LEU A 25 46.45 -4.36 5.96
C LEU A 25 45.29 -4.50 6.94
N VAL A 26 45.57 -4.50 8.25
CA VAL A 26 44.52 -4.55 9.29
C VAL A 26 43.64 -3.29 9.24
N LEU A 27 44.24 -2.12 9.04
CA LEU A 27 43.50 -0.86 8.94
C LEU A 27 42.66 -0.81 7.66
N LEU A 28 43.18 -1.31 6.53
CA LEU A 28 42.43 -1.45 5.29
C LEU A 28 41.26 -2.45 5.44
N ALA A 29 41.51 -3.62 6.04
CA ALA A 29 40.47 -4.61 6.31
C ALA A 29 39.37 -4.08 7.23
N LEU A 30 39.75 -3.30 8.27
CA LEU A 30 38.80 -2.64 9.15
C LEU A 30 37.96 -1.59 8.41
N LEU A 31 38.57 -0.77 7.56
CA LEU A 31 37.85 0.20 6.74
C LEU A 31 36.88 -0.48 5.77
N ILE A 32 37.28 -1.58 5.13
CA ILE A 32 36.41 -2.37 4.25
C ILE A 32 35.25 -2.97 5.04
N ALA A 33 35.51 -3.57 6.20
CA ALA A 33 34.47 -4.14 7.07
C ALA A 33 33.47 -3.07 7.54
N LEU A 34 33.97 -1.89 7.92
CA LEU A 34 33.12 -0.76 8.30
C LEU A 34 32.26 -0.28 7.13
N MET A 35 32.84 -0.19 5.93
CA MET A 35 32.12 0.21 4.72
C MET A 35 31.01 -0.78 4.36
N LEU A 36 31.29 -2.09 4.42
CA LEU A 36 30.30 -3.15 4.20
C LEU A 36 29.17 -3.10 5.23
N MET A 37 29.50 -2.85 6.49
CA MET A 37 28.49 -2.74 7.56
C MET A 37 27.58 -1.53 7.37
N SER A 38 28.13 -0.39 6.96
CA SER A 38 27.33 0.81 6.63
C SER A 38 26.37 0.57 5.47
N ILE A 39 26.82 -0.11 4.40
CA ILE A 39 25.96 -0.44 3.25
C ILE A 39 24.83 -1.41 3.66
N ALA A 40 25.15 -2.43 4.46
CA ALA A 40 24.16 -3.38 4.95
C ALA A 40 23.06 -2.69 5.79
N LEU A 41 23.41 -1.68 6.59
CA LEU A 41 22.45 -0.95 7.42
C LEU A 41 21.54 -0.02 6.59
N ALA A 42 22.05 0.56 5.50
CA ALA A 42 21.29 1.45 4.63
C ALA A 42 20.08 0.75 3.97
N GLY A 43 20.26 -0.51 3.51
CA GLY A 43 19.18 -1.27 2.87
C GLY A 43 18.00 -1.62 3.80
N ALA A 44 18.22 -1.65 5.12
CA ALA A 44 17.17 -1.94 6.09
C ALA A 44 16.12 -0.81 6.21
N LEU A 45 16.53 0.44 5.97
CA LEU A 45 15.68 1.63 6.13
C LEU A 45 14.59 1.72 5.05
N ASP A 46 14.92 1.39 3.81
CA ASP A 46 13.98 1.50 2.68
C ASP A 46 12.80 0.53 2.83
N VAL A 47 13.07 -0.69 3.28
CA VAL A 47 12.04 -1.72 3.52
C VAL A 47 11.03 -1.25 4.56
N TRP A 48 11.49 -0.56 5.60
CA TRP A 48 10.62 -0.04 6.66
C TRP A 48 9.67 1.05 6.17
N SER A 49 10.16 1.96 5.31
CA SER A 49 9.34 3.03 4.76
C SER A 49 8.18 2.49 3.91
N LEU A 50 8.44 1.45 3.11
CA LEU A 50 7.43 0.80 2.29
C LEU A 50 6.40 0.05 3.14
N GLN A 51 6.85 -0.67 4.17
CA GLN A 51 5.95 -1.36 5.10
C GLN A 51 5.05 -0.37 5.84
N ARG A 52 5.57 0.78 6.28
CA ARG A 52 4.78 1.84 6.91
C ARG A 52 3.69 2.38 5.98
N ARG A 53 4.04 2.67 4.72
CA ARG A 53 3.06 3.14 3.72
C ARG A 53 1.98 2.08 3.44
N ARG A 54 2.36 0.80 3.32
CA ARG A 54 1.40 -0.30 3.14
C ARG A 54 0.44 -0.40 4.31
N GLU A 55 0.93 -0.24 5.54
CA GLU A 55 0.10 -0.26 6.73
C GLU A 55 -0.86 0.94 6.77
N GLN A 56 -0.38 2.15 6.45
CA GLN A 56 -1.24 3.34 6.35
C GLN A 56 -2.35 3.15 5.30
N GLU A 57 -2.04 2.58 4.15
CA GLU A 57 -3.03 2.30 3.11
C GLU A 57 -4.08 1.26 3.56
N ARG A 58 -3.65 0.20 4.24
CA ARG A 58 -4.59 -0.78 4.84
C ARG A 58 -5.49 -0.12 5.87
N GLN A 59 -4.93 0.75 6.70
CA GLN A 59 -5.68 1.53 7.67
C GLN A 59 -6.64 2.50 6.99
N LEU A 60 -6.24 3.13 5.87
CA LEU A 60 -7.10 4.01 5.09
C LEU A 60 -8.33 3.26 4.58
N LEU A 61 -8.13 2.09 3.98
CA LEU A 61 -9.22 1.23 3.53
C LEU A 61 -10.11 0.79 4.68
N PHE A 62 -9.53 0.45 5.83
CA PHE A 62 -10.29 0.07 7.02
C PHE A 62 -11.13 1.22 7.56
N VAL A 63 -10.53 2.39 7.76
CA VAL A 63 -11.22 3.58 8.28
C VAL A 63 -12.30 4.05 7.31
N GLY A 64 -12.00 4.10 6.01
CA GLY A 64 -12.99 4.43 4.98
C GLY A 64 -14.16 3.43 4.96
N ASP A 65 -13.91 2.14 5.21
CA ASP A 65 -14.96 1.13 5.37
C ASP A 65 -15.86 1.42 6.58
N GLN A 66 -15.29 1.88 7.70
CA GLN A 66 -16.04 2.22 8.91
C GLN A 66 -16.95 3.42 8.68
N TYR A 67 -16.46 4.47 8.02
CA TYR A 67 -17.29 5.62 7.64
C TYR A 67 -18.43 5.20 6.71
N ARG A 68 -18.13 4.42 5.66
CA ARG A 68 -19.16 3.91 4.74
C ARG A 68 -20.22 3.09 5.48
N ARG A 69 -19.81 2.16 6.35
CA ARG A 69 -20.74 1.34 7.15
C ARG A 69 -21.58 2.20 8.09
N ALA A 70 -20.99 3.22 8.72
CA ALA A 70 -21.70 4.12 9.60
C ALA A 70 -22.77 4.90 8.83
N ILE A 71 -22.44 5.44 7.64
CA ILE A 71 -23.39 6.12 6.76
C ILE A 71 -24.52 5.18 6.32
N VAL A 72 -24.20 3.93 5.95
CA VAL A 72 -25.22 2.91 5.61
C VAL A 72 -26.15 2.65 6.79
N ALA A 73 -25.59 2.46 7.99
CA ALA A 73 -26.37 2.18 9.19
C ALA A 73 -27.30 3.35 9.54
N TYR A 74 -26.77 4.57 9.48
CA TYR A 74 -27.52 5.81 9.70
C TYR A 74 -28.67 5.96 8.68
N TYR A 75 -28.35 5.79 7.39
CA TYR A 75 -29.34 5.87 6.32
C TYR A 75 -30.42 4.79 6.44
N ARG A 76 -30.07 3.58 6.88
CA ARG A 76 -31.06 2.49 7.02
C ARG A 76 -32.13 2.79 8.07
N VAL A 77 -31.80 3.56 9.11
CA VAL A 77 -32.73 3.91 10.18
C VAL A 77 -33.54 5.16 9.80
N GLY A 78 -32.88 6.21 9.31
CA GLY A 78 -33.55 7.51 9.04
C GLY A 78 -33.95 7.76 7.58
N ARG A 79 -33.52 6.93 6.62
CA ARG A 79 -33.57 7.18 5.16
C ARG A 79 -33.03 8.54 4.72
N VAL A 80 -32.15 9.10 5.53
CA VAL A 80 -31.57 10.43 5.39
C VAL A 80 -30.07 10.32 5.64
N TYR A 81 -29.26 11.08 4.91
CA TYR A 81 -27.81 11.13 5.12
C TYR A 81 -27.43 12.03 6.31
N PRO A 82 -26.29 11.80 6.98
CA PRO A 82 -25.81 12.66 8.06
C PRO A 82 -25.41 14.06 7.55
N GLN A 83 -25.51 15.08 8.42
CA GLN A 83 -25.00 16.43 8.14
C GLN A 83 -23.59 16.60 8.70
N THR A 84 -23.30 16.01 9.85
CA THR A 84 -21.97 16.06 10.49
C THR A 84 -21.44 14.67 10.85
N VAL A 85 -20.12 14.57 11.10
CA VAL A 85 -19.53 13.32 11.63
C VAL A 85 -20.05 13.04 13.04
N ASP A 86 -20.39 14.07 13.80
CA ASP A 86 -20.94 13.93 15.15
C ASP A 86 -22.30 13.21 15.12
N ASP A 87 -23.12 13.44 14.08
CA ASP A 87 -24.38 12.68 13.86
C ASP A 87 -24.14 11.16 13.71
N LEU A 88 -22.96 10.75 13.24
CA LEU A 88 -22.59 9.34 13.13
C LEU A 88 -22.08 8.78 14.46
N LEU A 89 -21.52 9.63 15.33
CA LEU A 89 -21.04 9.24 16.65
C LEU A 89 -22.21 9.07 17.61
N ASP A 90 -23.10 10.05 17.66
CA ASP A 90 -24.20 10.07 18.62
C ASP A 90 -25.50 10.55 17.93
N ASP A 91 -26.31 9.60 17.46
CA ASP A 91 -27.62 9.89 16.88
C ASP A 91 -28.67 9.99 17.99
N THR A 92 -29.00 11.24 18.35
CA THR A 92 -29.98 11.61 19.38
C THR A 92 -31.43 11.67 18.86
N ARG A 93 -31.69 11.32 17.60
CA ARG A 93 -33.05 11.34 17.02
C ARG A 93 -33.99 10.30 17.62
N PHE A 94 -33.45 9.31 18.32
CA PHE A 94 -34.19 8.21 18.92
C PHE A 94 -34.18 8.30 20.45
N ALA A 95 -35.19 7.71 21.08
CA ALA A 95 -35.30 7.66 22.55
C ALA A 95 -34.10 6.95 23.23
N THR A 96 -33.40 6.10 22.48
CA THR A 96 -32.09 5.54 22.88
C THR A 96 -31.05 6.02 21.88
N PRO A 97 -30.01 6.76 22.32
CA PRO A 97 -28.98 7.26 21.42
C PRO A 97 -28.26 6.12 20.68
N MET A 98 -28.23 6.20 19.35
CA MET A 98 -27.59 5.18 18.51
C MET A 98 -26.22 5.65 18.04
N HIS A 99 -25.20 4.80 18.24
CA HIS A 99 -23.83 5.09 17.83
C HIS A 99 -23.51 4.27 16.58
N HIS A 100 -23.33 4.95 15.44
CA HIS A 100 -23.01 4.30 14.15
C HIS A 100 -21.51 4.21 13.91
N LEU A 101 -20.73 5.10 14.52
CA LEU A 101 -19.28 5.15 14.45
C LEU A 101 -18.71 5.19 15.88
N ARG A 102 -17.63 4.43 16.13
CA ARG A 102 -17.05 4.35 17.49
C ARG A 102 -16.28 5.60 17.91
N ARG A 103 -15.66 6.27 16.95
CA ARG A 103 -14.85 7.50 17.12
C ARG A 103 -14.61 8.15 15.77
N ALA A 104 -14.37 9.46 15.75
CA ALA A 104 -13.84 10.14 14.58
C ALA A 104 -12.41 9.64 14.34
N TYR A 105 -12.19 8.91 13.25
CA TYR A 105 -10.88 8.36 12.92
C TYR A 105 -10.10 9.38 12.10
N PRO A 106 -8.85 9.71 12.46
CA PRO A 106 -8.01 10.58 11.63
C PRO A 106 -7.63 9.88 10.32
N ASP A 107 -7.28 10.67 9.30
CA ASP A 107 -6.71 10.15 8.07
C ASP A 107 -5.31 9.59 8.35
N PRO A 108 -5.05 8.27 8.14
CA PRO A 108 -3.76 7.65 8.43
C PRO A 108 -2.64 8.09 7.48
N VAL A 109 -2.97 8.67 6.32
CA VAL A 109 -2.00 9.18 5.34
C VAL A 109 -1.60 10.61 5.66
N SER A 110 -2.58 11.49 5.96
CA SER A 110 -2.34 12.88 6.34
C SER A 110 -1.89 13.02 7.82
N GLY A 111 -2.30 12.09 8.67
CA GLY A 111 -2.08 12.13 10.12
C GLY A 111 -3.00 13.10 10.88
N LYS A 112 -3.94 13.74 10.18
CA LYS A 112 -4.90 14.74 10.70
C LYS A 112 -6.33 14.29 10.44
N ASN A 113 -7.30 14.89 11.12
CA ASN A 113 -8.72 14.62 10.89
C ASN A 113 -9.29 15.44 9.72
N ASP A 114 -8.54 15.52 8.62
CA ASP A 114 -8.81 16.42 7.49
C ASP A 114 -9.42 15.62 6.33
N TRP A 115 -10.52 14.91 6.57
CA TRP A 115 -11.22 14.16 5.53
C TRP A 115 -11.91 15.10 4.54
N SER A 116 -11.89 14.75 3.26
CA SER A 116 -12.72 15.39 2.25
C SER A 116 -14.10 14.75 2.23
N PHE A 117 -15.12 15.51 2.60
CA PHE A 117 -16.50 15.03 2.60
C PHE A 117 -17.14 15.20 1.22
N LEU A 118 -17.85 14.18 0.76
CA LEU A 118 -18.64 14.24 -0.46
C LEU A 118 -20.05 14.68 -0.11
N TRP A 119 -20.42 15.87 -0.58
CA TRP A 119 -21.67 16.53 -0.23
C TRP A 119 -22.70 16.38 -1.34
N ARG A 120 -23.95 16.17 -0.94
CA ARG A 120 -25.10 16.26 -1.83
C ARG A 120 -26.15 17.12 -1.15
N ALA A 121 -26.44 18.27 -1.75
CA ALA A 121 -27.16 19.36 -1.10
C ALA A 121 -26.49 19.74 0.23
N ASP A 122 -27.11 19.43 1.37
CA ASP A 122 -26.63 19.79 2.71
C ASP A 122 -26.20 18.56 3.54
N ARG A 123 -26.02 17.40 2.89
CA ARG A 123 -25.70 16.15 3.60
C ARG A 123 -24.53 15.45 2.94
N PHE A 124 -23.65 14.88 3.74
CA PHE A 124 -22.54 14.10 3.21
C PHE A 124 -22.91 12.62 3.12
N TYR A 125 -22.53 12.00 2.02
CA TYR A 125 -22.86 10.60 1.70
C TYR A 125 -21.60 9.74 1.53
N GLY A 126 -20.42 10.35 1.67
CA GLY A 126 -19.14 9.68 1.59
C GLY A 126 -17.99 10.53 2.08
N VAL A 127 -16.83 9.90 2.19
CA VAL A 127 -15.57 10.53 2.58
C VAL A 127 -14.45 10.06 1.66
N SER A 128 -13.45 10.92 1.44
CA SER A 128 -12.20 10.58 0.77
C SER A 128 -11.02 11.21 1.52
N SER A 129 -9.83 10.63 1.40
CA SER A 129 -8.62 11.24 1.96
C SER A 129 -8.37 12.61 1.30
N SER A 130 -7.79 13.56 2.04
CA SER A 130 -7.32 14.84 1.48
C SER A 130 -5.93 14.74 0.85
N SER A 131 -5.26 13.58 0.95
CA SER A 131 -3.89 13.41 0.49
C SER A 131 -3.81 13.20 -1.03
N ASP A 132 -2.89 13.93 -1.67
CA ASP A 132 -2.53 13.73 -3.07
C ASP A 132 -1.45 12.64 -3.27
N GLY A 133 -1.18 11.81 -2.26
CA GLY A 133 -0.21 10.73 -2.33
C GLY A 133 -0.62 9.61 -3.29
N ALA A 134 0.38 9.01 -3.95
CA ALA A 134 0.16 7.88 -4.84
C ALA A 134 -0.03 6.56 -4.06
N PRO A 135 -1.09 5.78 -4.37
CA PRO A 135 -1.33 4.50 -3.72
C PRO A 135 -0.34 3.44 -4.20
N ILE A 136 -0.01 2.52 -3.29
CA ILE A 136 0.80 1.34 -3.58
C ILE A 136 -0.07 0.30 -4.28
N LYS A 137 -1.31 0.10 -3.81
CA LYS A 137 -2.25 -0.82 -4.44
C LYS A 137 -2.98 -0.14 -5.60
N ARG A 138 -2.71 -0.62 -6.81
CA ARG A 138 -3.36 -0.14 -8.04
C ARG A 138 -4.37 -1.13 -8.64
N ALA A 139 -4.30 -2.40 -8.23
CA ALA A 139 -5.11 -3.49 -8.80
C ALA A 139 -5.40 -4.58 -7.76
N GLY A 140 -6.36 -5.46 -8.06
CA GLY A 140 -6.72 -6.58 -7.18
C GLY A 140 -7.49 -6.11 -5.94
N PHE A 141 -8.33 -5.10 -6.13
CA PHE A 141 -9.25 -4.67 -5.09
C PHE A 141 -10.42 -5.66 -4.99
N PRO A 142 -10.96 -5.91 -3.77
CA PRO A 142 -12.22 -6.61 -3.63
C PRO A 142 -13.34 -5.85 -4.37
N ASP A 143 -14.42 -6.54 -4.77
CA ASP A 143 -15.50 -5.94 -5.58
C ASP A 143 -16.01 -4.59 -5.05
N ARG A 144 -16.07 -4.43 -3.72
CA ARG A 144 -16.52 -3.20 -3.04
C ARG A 144 -15.63 -1.96 -3.26
N TYR A 145 -14.43 -2.15 -3.80
CA TYR A 145 -13.43 -1.12 -4.08
C TYR A 145 -12.89 -1.21 -5.50
N ARG A 146 -13.61 -1.90 -6.40
CA ARG A 146 -13.16 -2.05 -7.79
C ARG A 146 -13.00 -0.70 -8.49
N ASP A 147 -13.78 0.29 -8.08
CA ASP A 147 -13.71 1.66 -8.60
C ASP A 147 -12.40 2.38 -8.22
N PHE A 148 -11.58 1.79 -7.34
CA PHE A 148 -10.26 2.31 -6.97
C PHE A 148 -9.13 1.82 -7.87
N GLU A 149 -9.41 0.88 -8.79
CA GLU A 149 -8.42 0.33 -9.69
C GLU A 149 -7.88 1.39 -10.66
N GLY A 150 -6.56 1.46 -10.79
CA GLY A 150 -5.88 2.40 -11.68
C GLY A 150 -5.84 3.86 -11.19
N LEU A 151 -6.48 4.19 -10.06
CA LEU A 151 -6.45 5.54 -9.52
C LEU A 151 -5.05 5.91 -9.01
N GLU A 152 -4.61 7.12 -9.34
CA GLU A 152 -3.24 7.57 -9.08
C GLU A 152 -3.08 8.27 -7.72
N THR A 153 -4.18 8.51 -7.01
CA THR A 153 -4.19 9.38 -5.84
C THR A 153 -5.15 8.90 -4.76
N TYR A 154 -4.76 8.97 -3.48
CA TYR A 154 -5.64 8.62 -2.35
C TYR A 154 -6.92 9.47 -2.29
N ARG A 155 -6.86 10.73 -2.72
CA ARG A 155 -8.03 11.60 -2.86
C ARG A 155 -9.12 11.06 -3.77
N GLN A 156 -8.75 10.27 -4.79
CA GLN A 156 -9.70 9.67 -5.72
C GLN A 156 -10.38 8.42 -5.11
N TRP A 157 -9.86 7.87 -4.01
CA TRP A 157 -10.48 6.76 -3.28
C TRP A 157 -11.66 7.28 -2.46
N LYS A 158 -12.83 7.29 -3.11
CA LYS A 158 -14.08 7.80 -2.54
C LYS A 158 -14.83 6.66 -1.83
N PHE A 159 -14.90 6.72 -0.51
CA PHE A 159 -15.68 5.81 0.32
C PHE A 159 -17.10 6.37 0.49
N LEU A 160 -17.99 6.00 -0.42
CA LEU A 160 -19.36 6.53 -0.48
C LEU A 160 -20.40 5.41 -0.35
N TYR A 161 -21.61 5.81 0.03
CA TYR A 161 -22.81 4.99 -0.09
C TYR A 161 -23.89 5.81 -0.78
N LEU A 162 -24.37 5.32 -1.93
CA LEU A 162 -25.56 5.85 -2.58
C LEU A 162 -26.70 4.84 -2.43
N ALA A 163 -27.83 5.32 -1.93
CA ALA A 163 -29.05 4.55 -1.84
C ALA A 163 -29.50 4.06 -3.24
N PRO A 164 -29.99 2.81 -3.37
CA PRO A 164 -30.50 2.29 -4.64
C PRO A 164 -31.58 3.21 -5.22
N GLY A 165 -31.41 3.67 -6.46
CA GLY A 165 -32.31 4.61 -7.12
C GLY A 165 -31.89 6.07 -7.08
N MET A 166 -30.92 6.44 -6.23
CA MET A 166 -30.22 7.73 -6.33
C MET A 166 -28.93 7.51 -7.12
N ALA A 167 -28.93 7.80 -8.42
CA ALA A 167 -27.70 7.78 -9.21
C ALA A 167 -26.71 8.84 -8.72
N ALA A 168 -25.42 8.53 -8.79
CA ALA A 168 -24.38 9.55 -8.72
C ALA A 168 -24.52 10.42 -9.98
N SER A 169 -24.49 11.74 -9.82
CA SER A 169 -24.33 12.67 -10.92
C SER A 169 -23.06 12.25 -11.68
N ALA A 170 -23.15 12.12 -13.01
CA ALA A 170 -22.04 11.60 -13.83
C ALA A 170 -20.73 12.40 -13.70
N ASP A 171 -20.78 13.64 -13.19
CA ASP A 171 -19.61 14.47 -12.83
C ASP A 171 -18.92 14.08 -11.50
N GLU A 172 -19.63 13.38 -10.60
CA GLU A 172 -19.10 12.94 -9.29
C GLU A 172 -18.54 11.51 -9.33
N ALA A 173 -19.01 10.71 -10.29
CA ALA A 173 -18.36 9.49 -10.69
C ALA A 173 -17.04 9.87 -11.41
N SER A 174 -15.91 9.62 -10.75
CA SER A 174 -14.57 9.90 -11.27
C SER A 174 -14.39 9.38 -12.71
N PRO A 175 -13.52 10.01 -13.52
CA PRO A 175 -13.41 9.69 -14.93
C PRO A 175 -12.84 8.29 -15.11
N ALA A 176 -13.39 7.58 -16.10
CA ALA A 176 -12.81 6.39 -16.68
C ALA A 176 -12.53 5.25 -15.68
N ALA A 177 -13.58 4.49 -15.35
CA ALA A 177 -13.40 3.05 -15.38
C ALA A 177 -12.78 2.72 -16.75
N PRO A 178 -11.59 2.06 -16.84
CA PRO A 178 -11.15 1.56 -18.12
C PRO A 178 -12.25 0.60 -18.59
N ALA A 179 -12.85 0.94 -19.72
CA ALA A 179 -13.72 0.04 -20.43
C ALA A 179 -13.02 -1.31 -20.47
N ARG A 180 -13.66 -2.34 -19.91
CA ARG A 180 -13.22 -3.72 -20.13
C ARG A 180 -12.97 -3.84 -21.63
N PRO A 181 -11.77 -4.22 -22.11
CA PRO A 181 -11.68 -4.65 -23.48
C PRO A 181 -12.67 -5.79 -23.61
N ALA A 182 -13.66 -5.54 -24.47
CA ALA A 182 -14.69 -6.49 -24.81
C ALA A 182 -14.05 -7.83 -25.12
N SER A 183 -14.66 -8.88 -24.57
CA SER A 183 -14.76 -10.18 -25.22
C SER A 183 -13.44 -10.76 -25.73
N ALA A 184 -12.88 -11.71 -24.96
CA ALA A 184 -12.01 -12.72 -25.55
C ALA A 184 -12.66 -13.22 -26.86
N PRO A 185 -11.94 -13.24 -27.99
CA PRO A 185 -12.51 -13.77 -29.21
C PRO A 185 -12.82 -15.24 -28.96
N SER A 186 -14.11 -15.58 -29.04
CA SER A 186 -14.55 -16.96 -29.13
C SER A 186 -13.85 -17.55 -30.36
N LEU A 187 -12.95 -18.50 -30.15
CA LEU A 187 -12.42 -19.35 -31.23
C LEU A 187 -13.54 -20.31 -31.68
N SER A 188 -14.58 -19.73 -32.25
CA SER A 188 -15.68 -20.40 -32.93
C SER A 188 -15.39 -20.33 -34.42
N GLY A 189 -14.49 -21.18 -34.91
CA GLY A 189 -14.09 -21.10 -36.30
C GLY A 189 -12.96 -22.03 -36.70
N PHE A 190 -13.05 -23.31 -36.34
CA PHE A 190 -12.29 -24.35 -37.04
C PHE A 190 -13.27 -25.16 -37.91
N PRO A 191 -13.34 -24.90 -39.22
CA PRO A 191 -14.00 -25.82 -40.14
C PRO A 191 -12.99 -26.92 -40.49
N GLY A 192 -13.34 -28.16 -40.18
CA GLY A 192 -12.58 -29.34 -40.62
C GLY A 192 -11.67 -29.92 -39.55
N GLY A 193 -12.06 -31.09 -39.05
CA GLY A 193 -11.31 -31.87 -38.09
C GLY A 193 -12.16 -33.02 -37.56
N SER A 194 -12.53 -33.95 -38.44
CA SER A 194 -13.07 -35.24 -38.02
C SER A 194 -12.01 -35.98 -37.20
N LEU A 195 -12.33 -36.28 -35.93
CA LEU A 195 -11.54 -37.20 -35.13
C LEU A 195 -11.81 -38.63 -35.63
N PRO A 196 -10.78 -39.40 -36.04
CA PRO A 196 -10.96 -40.81 -36.36
C PRO A 196 -11.13 -41.59 -35.05
N GLY A 197 -12.26 -42.27 -34.87
CA GLY A 197 -12.39 -43.29 -33.82
C GLY A 197 -13.72 -43.42 -33.07
N GLN A 198 -14.77 -42.64 -33.36
CA GLN A 198 -16.08 -42.90 -32.75
C GLN A 198 -17.02 -43.64 -33.70
N VAL A 199 -17.24 -44.90 -33.39
CA VAL A 199 -18.25 -45.79 -33.96
C VAL A 199 -19.62 -45.36 -33.41
N PRO A 200 -20.60 -44.95 -34.23
CA PRO A 200 -21.96 -44.71 -33.75
C PRO A 200 -22.65 -46.06 -33.59
N THR A 201 -22.87 -46.49 -32.35
CA THR A 201 -23.78 -47.60 -32.05
C THR A 201 -25.19 -47.03 -32.01
N GLY A 202 -26.01 -47.43 -32.98
CA GLY A 202 -27.41 -47.05 -33.05
C GLY A 202 -28.26 -47.72 -31.97
N LEU A 203 -29.31 -47.02 -31.56
CA LEU A 203 -30.51 -47.57 -30.92
C LEU A 203 -31.60 -46.49 -30.94
N ARG A 204 -32.39 -46.42 -32.01
CA ARG A 204 -33.81 -46.81 -32.06
C ARG A 204 -34.43 -46.45 -33.41
#